data_AF-A0A9D4J6Z6-F1
#
_entry.id   AF-A0A9D4J6Z6-F1
#
_cell.length_a   1.000
_cell.length_b   1.000
_cell.length_c   1.000
_cell.angle_alpha   90.00
_cell.angle_beta   90.00
_cell.angle_gamma   90.00
#
_symmetry.space_group_name_H-M   'P 1'
#
loop_
_entity.id
_entity.type
_entity.pdbx_description
1 polymer ?
#
loop_
_entity_poly.entity_id
_entity_poly.type
_entity_poly.pdbx_seq_one_letter_code
_entity_poly.pdbx_strand_id
1 'polypeptide(L)'
;MSRWKKLLDDSDQRKQTLLRLQDQYRQIEDLYLAFAKKASAFNSWFENAEEDLTDPVRCNSVEEIRHLRENHEQFKASLEAAQDDFNQLAALDKEIKSFNVGPNLYTWFTMDALQDTWNNLQKIIKERDVDLQS
;
A
#
# COMPACT_ATOMS: atom_id res chain seq x y z
N MET A 1 -44.78 -28.19 -23.83
CA MET A 1 -44.04 -28.40 -22.56
C MET A 1 -42.57 -27.97 -22.62
N SER A 2 -41.82 -28.19 -23.71
CA SER A 2 -40.37 -27.88 -23.81
C SER A 2 -40.02 -26.39 -23.67
N ARG A 3 -40.82 -25.47 -24.23
CA ARG A 3 -40.57 -24.01 -24.17
C ARG A 3 -40.58 -23.45 -22.74
N TRP A 4 -41.52 -23.90 -21.92
CA TRP A 4 -41.63 -23.48 -20.51
C TRP A 4 -40.46 -23.97 -19.68
N LYS A 5 -40.03 -25.22 -19.88
CA LYS A 5 -38.85 -25.77 -19.20
C LYS A 5 -37.58 -25.01 -19.58
N LYS A 6 -37.40 -24.69 -20.87
CA LYS A 6 -36.28 -23.86 -21.34
C LYS A 6 -36.26 -22.48 -20.67
N LEU A 7 -37.40 -21.79 -20.60
CA LEU A 7 -37.49 -20.49 -19.95
C LEU A 7 -37.14 -20.55 -18.45
N LEU A 8 -37.54 -21.62 -17.76
CA LEU A 8 -37.20 -21.82 -16.35
C LEU A 8 -35.69 -22.05 -16.18
N ASP A 9 -35.10 -22.90 -17.01
CA ASP A 9 -33.67 -23.19 -17.00
C ASP A 9 -32.84 -21.92 -17.35
N ASP A 10 -33.25 -21.15 -18.36
CA ASP A 10 -32.62 -19.87 -18.75
C ASP A 10 -32.70 -18.83 -17.60
N SER A 11 -33.83 -18.78 -16.90
CA SER A 11 -34.03 -17.87 -15.75
C SER A 11 -33.14 -18.26 -14.56
N ASP A 12 -33.03 -19.55 -14.27
CA ASP A 12 -32.16 -20.04 -13.20
C ASP A 12 -30.69 -19.76 -13.53
N GLN A 13 -30.25 -20.05 -14.76
CA GLN A 13 -28.88 -19.77 -15.21
C GLN A 13 -28.55 -18.27 -15.11
N ARG A 14 -29.49 -17.38 -15.49
CA ARG A 14 -29.32 -15.94 -15.34
C ARG A 14 -29.17 -15.55 -13.87
N LYS A 15 -30.02 -16.09 -13.00
CA LYS A 15 -29.95 -15.83 -11.54
C LYS A 15 -28.59 -16.25 -10.98
N GLN A 16 -28.11 -17.46 -11.30
CA GLN A 16 -26.81 -17.95 -10.84
C GLN A 16 -25.65 -17.07 -11.34
N THR A 17 -25.73 -16.59 -12.59
CA THR A 17 -24.74 -15.68 -13.16
C THR A 17 -24.71 -14.35 -12.41
N LEU A 18 -25.89 -13.77 -12.11
CA LEU A 18 -25.98 -12.52 -11.36
C LEU A 18 -25.44 -12.65 -9.93
N LEU A 19 -25.73 -13.76 -9.25
CA LEU A 19 -25.19 -14.03 -7.91
C LEU A 19 -23.66 -14.12 -7.94
N ARG A 20 -23.10 -14.86 -8.92
CA ARG A 20 -21.64 -14.94 -9.07
C ARG A 20 -21.00 -13.57 -9.32
N LEU A 21 -21.61 -12.76 -10.19
CA LEU A 21 -21.11 -11.40 -10.45
C LEU A 21 -21.19 -10.53 -9.19
N GLN A 22 -22.27 -10.62 -8.43
CA GLN A 22 -22.42 -9.91 -7.16
C GLN A 22 -21.31 -10.29 -6.17
N ASP A 23 -21.01 -11.58 -6.01
CA ASP A 23 -19.94 -12.05 -5.13
C ASP A 23 -18.57 -11.57 -5.61
N GLN A 24 -18.31 -11.57 -6.93
CA GLN A 24 -17.08 -11.03 -7.49
C GLN A 24 -16.92 -9.54 -7.21
N TYR A 25 -17.98 -8.74 -7.38
CA TYR A 25 -17.93 -7.31 -7.07
C TYR A 25 -17.65 -7.05 -5.59
N ARG A 26 -18.21 -7.86 -4.70
CA ARG A 26 -17.93 -7.77 -3.26
C ARG A 26 -16.47 -8.08 -2.94
N GLN A 27 -15.90 -9.11 -3.56
CA GLN A 27 -14.48 -9.43 -3.38
C GLN A 27 -13.57 -8.30 -3.87
N ILE A 28 -13.89 -7.68 -5.02
CA ILE A 28 -13.16 -6.52 -5.54
C ILE A 28 -13.24 -5.33 -4.57
N GLU A 29 -14.42 -5.08 -4.00
CA GLU A 29 -14.63 -4.02 -3.02
C GLU A 29 -13.79 -4.23 -1.75
N ASP A 30 -13.76 -5.45 -1.23
CA ASP A 30 -12.93 -5.81 -0.07
C ASP A 30 -11.43 -5.58 -0.37
N LEU A 31 -10.97 -5.95 -1.57
CA LEU A 31 -9.59 -5.70 -2.02
C LEU A 31 -9.29 -4.20 -2.13
N TYR A 32 -10.21 -3.41 -2.67
CA TYR A 32 -10.03 -1.95 -2.75
C TYR A 32 -9.94 -1.28 -1.40
N LEU A 33 -10.77 -1.69 -0.44
CA LEU A 33 -10.73 -1.18 0.92
C LEU A 33 -9.44 -1.58 1.62
N ALA A 34 -8.98 -2.82 1.41
CA ALA A 34 -7.71 -3.31 1.95
C ALA A 34 -6.52 -2.50 1.40
N PHE A 35 -6.48 -2.26 0.09
CA PHE A 35 -5.46 -1.43 -0.55
C PHE A 35 -5.50 0.00 -0.01
N ALA A 36 -6.67 0.65 0.01
CA ALA A 36 -6.82 2.02 0.49
C ALA A 36 -6.35 2.20 1.94
N LYS A 37 -6.73 1.26 2.81
CA LYS A 37 -6.32 1.26 4.21
C LYS A 37 -4.79 1.11 4.36
N LYS A 38 -4.19 0.16 3.65
CA LYS A 38 -2.74 -0.04 3.69
C LYS A 38 -1.97 1.12 3.08
N ALA A 39 -2.45 1.68 1.97
CA ALA A 39 -1.81 2.81 1.31
C ALA A 39 -1.82 4.05 2.23
N SER A 40 -2.94 4.30 2.93
CA SER A 40 -3.02 5.37 3.92
C SER A 40 -2.06 5.14 5.08
N ALA A 41 -1.96 3.92 5.62
CA ALA A 41 -1.03 3.61 6.70
C ALA A 41 0.44 3.78 6.27
N PHE A 42 0.77 3.31 5.06
CA PHE A 42 2.10 3.47 4.48
C PHE A 42 2.44 4.94 4.25
N ASN A 43 1.50 5.75 3.76
CA ASN A 43 1.71 7.19 3.58
C ASN A 43 1.96 7.89 4.92
N SER A 44 1.19 7.59 5.97
CA SER A 44 1.43 8.17 7.30
C SER A 44 2.79 7.75 7.87
N TRP A 45 3.22 6.51 7.65
CA TRP A 45 4.57 6.09 8.04
C TRP A 45 5.64 6.85 7.23
N PHE A 46 5.43 7.04 5.93
CA PHE A 46 6.35 7.77 5.05
C PHE A 46 6.49 9.24 5.47
N GLU A 47 5.39 9.92 5.81
CA GLU A 47 5.43 11.32 6.27
C GLU A 47 6.27 11.46 7.55
N ASN A 48 6.08 10.56 8.53
CA ASN A 48 6.90 10.54 9.74
C ASN A 48 8.38 10.27 9.43
N ALA A 49 8.65 9.32 8.53
CA ALA A 49 10.00 8.99 8.08
C ALA A 49 10.70 10.18 7.41
N GLU A 50 9.98 10.93 6.57
CA GLU A 50 10.49 12.11 5.88
C GLU A 50 10.76 13.26 6.85
N GLU A 51 9.90 13.48 7.85
CA GLU A 51 10.13 14.45 8.93
C GLU A 51 11.41 14.12 9.72
N ASP A 52 11.58 12.88 10.17
CA ASP A 52 12.77 12.44 10.91
C ASP A 52 14.08 12.55 10.10
N LEU A 53 14.02 12.29 8.80
CA LEU A 53 15.19 12.32 7.92
C LEU A 53 15.58 13.74 7.48
N THR A 54 14.63 14.67 7.43
CA THR A 54 14.87 16.06 7.00
C THR A 54 15.25 17.00 8.15
N ASP A 55 15.12 16.57 9.41
CA ASP A 55 15.57 17.37 10.56
C ASP A 55 17.10 17.59 10.54
N PRO A 56 17.59 18.86 10.47
CA PRO A 56 19.01 19.16 10.45
C PRO A 56 19.69 18.67 11.73
N VAL A 57 20.78 17.92 11.59
CA VAL A 57 21.61 17.47 12.71
C VAL A 57 22.21 18.72 13.41
N ARG A 58 21.56 19.19 14.48
CA ARG A 58 22.03 20.30 15.32
C ARG A 58 22.36 19.78 16.71
N CYS A 59 23.54 19.18 16.85
CA CYS A 59 24.00 18.68 18.14
C CYS A 59 24.86 19.74 18.84
N ASN A 60 24.50 20.12 20.05
CA ASN A 60 25.33 20.88 20.98
C ASN A 60 25.92 19.99 22.10
N SER A 61 25.61 18.69 22.11
CA SER A 61 26.03 17.72 23.13
C SER A 61 26.31 16.31 22.56
N VAL A 62 27.06 15.51 23.32
CA VAL A 62 27.34 14.09 22.98
C VAL A 62 26.09 13.23 23.13
N GLU A 63 25.20 13.62 24.05
CA GLU A 63 23.90 12.99 24.30
C GLU A 63 22.95 13.11 23.10
N GLU A 64 22.90 14.25 22.42
CA GLU A 64 22.09 14.44 21.19
C GLU A 64 22.58 13.55 20.03
N ILE A 65 23.90 13.37 19.89
CA ILE A 65 24.45 12.44 18.88
C ILE A 65 24.05 10.99 19.17
N ARG A 66 24.01 10.58 20.44
CA ARG A 66 23.55 9.22 20.81
C ARG A 66 22.07 9.02 20.50
N HIS A 67 21.23 9.99 20.85
CA HIS A 67 19.80 9.95 20.53
C HIS A 67 19.52 9.88 19.03
N LEU A 68 20.23 10.66 18.22
CA LEU A 68 20.09 10.62 16.76
C LEU A 68 20.48 9.25 16.18
N ARG A 69 21.54 8.62 16.71
CA ARG A 69 21.95 7.28 16.30
C ARG A 69 20.92 6.22 16.69
N GLU A 70 20.36 6.29 17.89
CA GLU A 70 19.31 5.37 18.35
C GLU A 70 18.02 5.51 17.53
N ASN A 71 17.60 6.75 17.23
CA ASN A 71 16.44 7.01 16.38
C ASN A 71 16.65 6.47 14.96
N HIS A 72 17.87 6.64 14.41
CA HIS A 72 18.21 6.10 13.10
C HIS A 72 18.23 4.57 13.06
N GLU A 73 18.68 3.92 14.13
CA GLU A 73 18.61 2.45 14.25
C GLU A 73 17.15 1.96 14.35
N GLN A 74 16.30 2.65 15.11
CA GLN A 74 14.87 2.35 15.17
C GLN A 74 14.18 2.57 13.83
N PHE A 75 14.53 3.65 13.13
CA PHE A 75 14.05 3.91 11.78
C PHE A 75 14.43 2.78 10.82
N LYS A 76 15.69 2.32 10.85
CA LYS A 76 16.14 1.18 10.05
C LYS A 76 15.39 -0.12 10.37
N ALA A 77 15.07 -0.37 11.63
CA ALA A 77 14.23 -1.50 12.00
C ALA A 77 12.80 -1.37 11.45
N SER A 78 12.26 -0.15 11.38
CA SER A 78 10.94 0.10 10.79
C SER A 78 10.91 -0.05 9.26
N LEU A 79 12.05 0.13 8.58
CA LEU A 79 12.15 -0.01 7.12
C LEU A 79 11.85 -1.42 6.64
N GLU A 80 12.23 -2.45 7.39
CA GLU A 80 11.95 -3.84 7.03
C GLU A 80 10.43 -4.09 7.02
N ALA A 81 9.73 -3.66 8.08
CA ALA A 81 8.28 -3.74 8.16
C ALA A 81 7.59 -2.91 7.05
N ALA A 82 8.09 -1.71 6.76
CA ALA A 82 7.56 -0.87 5.69
C ALA A 82 7.77 -1.48 4.29
N GLN A 83 8.89 -2.15 4.06
CA GLN A 83 9.17 -2.87 2.82
C GLN A 83 8.19 -4.04 2.63
N ASP A 84 7.86 -4.75 3.71
CA ASP A 84 6.84 -5.81 3.68
C ASP A 84 5.44 -5.26 3.40
N ASP A 85 5.07 -4.12 3.99
CA ASP A 85 3.81 -3.45 3.70
C ASP A 85 3.73 -2.97 2.25
N PHE A 86 4.84 -2.44 1.71
CA PHE A 86 4.96 -2.06 0.30
C PHE A 86 4.77 -3.27 -0.63
N ASN A 87 5.38 -4.41 -0.30
CA ASN A 87 5.24 -5.65 -1.07
C ASN A 87 3.80 -6.17 -1.04
N GLN A 88 3.12 -6.07 0.11
CA GLN A 88 1.71 -6.43 0.25
C GLN A 88 0.80 -5.50 -0.58
N LEU A 89 1.08 -4.20 -0.61
CA LEU A 89 0.38 -3.24 -1.47
C LEU A 89 0.51 -3.58 -2.95
N ALA A 90 1.72 -3.92 -3.40
CA ALA A 90 1.97 -4.34 -4.77
C ALA A 90 1.24 -5.66 -5.11
N ALA A 91 1.16 -6.60 -4.16
CA ALA A 91 0.40 -7.84 -4.33
C ALA A 91 -1.11 -7.57 -4.47
N LEU A 92 -1.67 -6.71 -3.63
CA LEU A 92 -3.08 -6.29 -3.70
C LEU A 92 -3.39 -5.59 -5.03
N ASP A 93 -2.55 -4.64 -5.46
CA ASP A 93 -2.71 -3.95 -6.75
C ASP A 93 -2.69 -4.94 -7.93
N LYS A 94 -1.79 -5.92 -7.91
CA LYS A 94 -1.73 -6.99 -8.93
C LYS A 94 -3.00 -7.85 -8.93
N GLU A 95 -3.50 -8.21 -7.75
CA GLU A 95 -4.74 -8.98 -7.61
C GLU A 95 -5.94 -8.19 -8.15
N ILE A 96 -6.09 -6.92 -7.75
CA ILE A 96 -7.12 -6.00 -8.26
C ILE A 96 -7.05 -5.89 -9.78
N LYS A 97 -5.87 -5.65 -10.35
CA LYS A 97 -5.67 -5.54 -11.81
C LYS A 97 -6.07 -6.82 -12.55
N SER A 98 -5.98 -8.00 -11.92
CA SER A 98 -6.40 -9.27 -12.53
C SER A 98 -7.91 -9.35 -12.81
N PHE A 99 -8.73 -8.56 -12.08
CA PHE A 99 -10.17 -8.46 -12.32
C PHE A 99 -10.54 -7.51 -13.47
N ASN A 100 -9.56 -6.80 -14.06
CA ASN A 100 -9.75 -5.85 -15.16
C ASN A 100 -10.83 -4.78 -14.86
N VAL A 101 -10.78 -4.28 -13.62
CA VAL A 101 -11.69 -3.28 -13.05
C VAL A 101 -11.14 -1.86 -13.25
N GLY A 102 -12.00 -0.85 -13.04
CA GLY A 102 -11.62 0.56 -13.12
C GLY A 102 -10.68 1.01 -11.98
N PRO A 103 -10.47 2.32 -11.80
CA PRO A 103 -9.66 2.81 -10.67
C PRO A 103 -10.36 2.58 -9.33
N ASN A 104 -9.57 2.48 -8.26
CA ASN A 104 -10.07 2.44 -6.89
C ASN A 104 -10.69 3.80 -6.52
N LEU A 105 -11.95 3.82 -6.08
CA LEU A 105 -12.65 5.05 -5.68
C LEU A 105 -12.45 5.42 -4.19
N TYR A 106 -11.88 4.51 -3.40
CA TYR A 106 -11.66 4.69 -1.97
C TYR A 106 -10.33 5.37 -1.63
N THR A 107 -9.46 5.56 -2.61
CA THR A 107 -8.19 6.25 -2.43
C THR A 107 -7.70 6.87 -3.74
N TRP A 108 -6.94 7.95 -3.61
CA TRP A 108 -6.23 8.58 -4.73
C TRP A 108 -4.80 8.04 -4.89
N PHE A 109 -4.34 7.20 -3.96
CA PHE A 109 -3.03 6.56 -4.05
C PHE A 109 -3.04 5.48 -5.13
N THR A 110 -2.04 5.53 -6.01
CA THR A 110 -1.76 4.47 -6.98
C THR A 110 -0.45 3.78 -6.63
N MET A 111 -0.31 2.53 -7.05
CA MET A 111 0.93 1.79 -6.78
C MET A 111 2.15 2.43 -7.45
N ASP A 112 1.96 3.08 -8.60
CA ASP A 112 3.02 3.85 -9.28
C ASP A 112 3.47 5.06 -8.43
N ALA A 113 2.53 5.83 -7.88
CA ALA A 113 2.87 6.97 -7.02
C ALA A 113 3.58 6.52 -5.73
N LEU A 114 3.15 5.41 -5.13
CA LEU A 114 3.81 4.83 -3.95
C LEU A 114 5.21 4.29 -4.27
N GLN A 115 5.42 3.76 -5.48
CA GLN A 115 6.74 3.31 -5.92
C GLN A 115 7.71 4.48 -6.07
N ASP A 116 7.25 5.62 -6.59
CA ASP A 116 8.04 6.83 -6.71
C ASP A 116 8.43 7.39 -5.34
N THR A 117 7.50 7.45 -4.38
CA THR A 117 7.81 7.89 -3.01
C THR A 117 8.79 6.93 -2.33
N TRP A 118 8.60 5.61 -2.47
CA TRP A 118 9.53 4.61 -1.93
C TRP A 118 10.95 4.77 -2.50
N ASN A 119 11.07 4.97 -3.81
CA ASN A 119 12.36 5.19 -4.46
C ASN A 119 13.04 6.49 -3.97
N ASN A 120 12.25 7.54 -3.71
CA ASN A 120 12.77 8.78 -3.16
C ASN A 120 13.30 8.58 -1.74
N LEU A 121 12.55 7.89 -0.87
CA LEU A 121 12.95 7.59 0.50
C LEU A 121 14.30 6.86 0.54
N GLN A 122 14.46 5.84 -0.29
CA GLN A 122 15.71 5.08 -0.37
C GLN A 122 16.93 5.93 -0.75
N LYS A 123 16.74 7.03 -1.51
CA LYS A 123 17.82 7.98 -1.82
C LYS A 123 18.16 8.82 -0.60
N ILE A 124 17.16 9.40 0.07
CA ILE A 124 17.34 10.23 1.27
C ILE A 124 18.06 9.45 2.37
N ILE A 125 17.69 8.18 2.58
CA ILE A 125 18.33 7.31 3.58
C ILE A 125 19.82 7.12 3.28
N LYS A 126 20.17 6.91 2.00
CA LYS A 126 21.58 6.76 1.60
C LYS A 126 22.39 8.02 1.81
N GLU A 127 21.80 9.19 1.53
CA GLU A 127 22.43 10.48 1.78
C GLU A 127 22.68 10.70 3.28
N ARG A 128 21.65 10.46 4.12
CA ARG A 128 21.75 10.55 5.59
C ARG A 128 22.80 9.59 6.16
N ASP A 129 22.93 8.38 5.62
CA ASP A 129 23.95 7.42 6.05
C ASP A 129 25.38 7.91 5.76
N VAL A 130 25.60 8.64 4.67
CA VAL A 130 26.91 9.25 4.34
C VAL A 130 27.21 10.42 5.28
N ASP A 131 26.23 11.28 5.55
CA ASP A 131 26.37 12.43 6.44
C ASP A 131 26.68 12.00 7.88
N LEU A 132 26.04 10.92 8.37
CA LEU A 132 26.27 10.39 9.72
C LEU A 132 27.60 9.64 9.88
N GLN A 133 28.26 9.26 8.78
CA GLN A 133 29.57 8.58 8.77
C GLN A 133 30.76 9.54 8.57
N SER A 134 30.49 10.80 8.19
CA SER A 134 31.50 11.84 7.95
C SER A 134 31.88 12.58 9.24
#